data_AF-A0A5E4HMU7-F1
#
_entry.id   AF-A0A5E4HMU7-F1
#
_cell.length_a   1.000
_cell.length_b   1.000
_cell.length_c   1.000
_cell.angle_alpha   90.00
_cell.angle_beta   90.00
_cell.angle_gamma   90.00
#
_symmetry.space_group_name_H-M   'P 1'
#
loop_
_entity.id
_entity.type
_entity.pdbx_description
1 polymer ?
#
loop_
_entity_poly.entity_id
_entity_poly.type
_entity_poly.pdbx_seq_one_letter_code
_entity_poly.pdbx_strand_id
1 'polypeptide(L)'
;MSPPNTVRNQLQVYRAANAQMENALGNQALAKKAVVAQQMSDSLWTDPVSQEVYLRYPITLTKNTSGVTTAISVAGQKVAIWYYTVTQGVELQFLMDEPQHYIGGAVKDSVSSDVDDYEAAVEVWDQFERDFRGTVWVGTTTEINDSATYRQNGHPLCYNGDKEVRAIMGDKVMLKITTPSGGSVINTGTSTFSLRAYHLILKRSG
;
A
#
# COMPACT_ATOMS: atom_id res chain seq x y z
N MET A 1 -54.38 8.11 43.38
CA MET A 1 -53.16 8.55 44.08
C MET A 1 -52.19 9.09 43.05
N SER A 2 -51.96 10.40 43.04
CA SER A 2 -51.01 11.04 42.12
C SER A 2 -49.58 10.67 42.52
N PRO A 3 -48.63 10.43 41.59
CA PRO A 3 -47.25 10.20 41.96
C PRO A 3 -46.73 11.43 42.72
N PRO A 4 -45.93 11.27 43.79
CA PRO A 4 -45.40 12.39 44.54
C PRO A 4 -44.60 13.32 43.60
N ASN A 5 -44.78 14.64 43.74
CA ASN A 5 -44.24 15.67 42.84
C ASN A 5 -42.74 15.53 42.52
N THR A 6 -41.98 14.89 43.40
CA THR A 6 -40.56 14.54 43.24
C THR A 6 -40.29 13.57 42.08
N VAL A 7 -41.14 12.56 41.86
CA VAL A 7 -40.93 11.55 40.79
C VAL A 7 -41.22 12.14 39.40
N ARG A 8 -42.24 13.01 39.28
CA ARG A 8 -42.52 13.71 38.02
C ARG A 8 -41.41 14.68 37.63
N ASN A 9 -40.87 15.42 38.60
CA ASN A 9 -39.75 16.33 38.34
C ASN A 9 -38.49 15.57 37.95
N GLN A 10 -38.18 14.44 38.59
CA GLN A 10 -37.05 13.59 38.21
C GLN A 10 -37.22 13.03 36.78
N LEU A 11 -38.41 12.55 36.40
CA LEU A 11 -38.68 12.06 35.05
C LEU A 11 -38.53 13.14 33.97
N GLN A 12 -38.91 14.39 34.26
CA GLN A 12 -38.69 15.51 33.34
C GLN A 12 -37.20 15.82 33.15
N VAL A 13 -36.40 15.78 34.22
CA VAL A 13 -34.94 15.98 34.15
C VAL A 13 -34.28 14.87 33.33
N TYR A 14 -34.67 13.60 33.54
CA TYR A 14 -34.14 12.48 32.74
C TYR A 14 -34.50 12.57 31.26
N ARG A 15 -35.73 12.99 30.93
CA ARG A 15 -36.15 13.18 29.53
C ARG A 15 -35.39 14.32 28.85
N ALA A 16 -35.17 15.43 29.56
CA ALA A 16 -34.38 16.55 29.05
C ALA A 16 -32.91 16.17 28.84
N ALA A 17 -32.31 15.41 29.77
CA ALA A 17 -30.95 14.91 29.64
C ALA A 17 -30.80 13.94 28.45
N ASN A 18 -31.75 13.02 28.26
CA ASN A 18 -31.73 12.11 27.11
C ASN A 18 -31.87 12.85 25.78
N ALA A 19 -32.77 13.84 25.68
CA ALA A 19 -32.91 14.64 24.47
C ALA A 19 -31.66 15.48 24.15
N GLN A 20 -30.97 16.01 25.17
CA GLN A 20 -29.69 16.69 24.98
C GLN A 20 -28.59 15.72 24.50
N MET A 21 -28.56 14.51 25.05
CA MET A 21 -27.57 13.49 24.67
C MET A 21 -27.80 12.98 23.24
N GLU A 22 -29.06 12.76 22.83
CA GLU A 22 -29.41 12.38 21.46
C GLU A 22 -29.05 13.48 20.44
N ASN A 23 -29.32 14.74 20.77
CA ASN A 23 -28.94 15.87 19.92
C ASN A 23 -27.41 16.02 19.82
N ALA A 24 -26.68 15.82 20.91
CA ALA A 24 -25.22 15.85 20.90
C ALA A 24 -24.63 14.71 20.05
N LEU A 25 -25.19 13.50 20.17
CA LEU A 25 -24.81 12.35 19.34
C LEU A 25 -25.14 12.56 17.85
N GLY A 26 -26.31 13.12 17.54
CA GLY A 26 -26.73 13.46 16.18
C GLY A 26 -25.81 14.51 15.53
N ASN A 27 -25.48 15.58 16.25
CA ASN A 27 -24.58 16.62 15.77
C ASN A 27 -23.14 16.10 15.61
N GLN A 28 -22.64 15.27 16.52
CA GLN A 28 -21.33 14.63 16.36
C GLN A 28 -21.30 13.66 15.18
N ALA A 29 -22.37 12.91 14.92
CA ALA A 29 -22.47 12.02 13.76
C ALA A 29 -22.51 12.80 12.44
N LEU A 30 -23.23 13.93 12.39
CA LEU A 30 -23.27 14.82 11.22
C LEU A 30 -21.91 15.48 10.97
N ALA A 31 -21.25 15.97 12.02
CA ALA A 31 -19.90 16.54 11.91
C ALA A 31 -18.89 15.49 11.41
N LYS A 32 -18.94 14.26 11.93
CA LYS A 32 -18.10 13.15 11.43
C LYS A 32 -18.41 12.83 9.97
N LYS A 33 -19.68 12.78 9.56
CA LYS A 33 -20.06 12.58 8.16
C LYS A 33 -19.54 13.69 7.24
N ALA A 34 -19.59 14.94 7.67
CA ALA A 34 -19.07 16.08 6.91
C ALA A 34 -17.54 16.01 6.76
N VAL A 35 -16.81 15.66 7.83
CA VAL A 35 -15.35 15.45 7.77
C VAL A 35 -15.00 14.29 6.84
N VAL A 36 -15.71 13.15 6.93
CA VAL A 36 -15.50 12.01 6.03
C VAL A 36 -15.82 12.38 4.59
N ALA A 37 -16.90 13.12 4.33
CA ALA A 37 -17.25 13.59 2.98
C ALA A 37 -16.21 14.56 2.40
N GLN A 38 -15.66 15.45 3.24
CA GLN A 38 -14.56 16.35 2.87
C GLN A 38 -13.30 15.56 2.51
N GLN A 39 -12.89 14.62 3.38
CA GLN A 39 -11.73 13.75 3.13
C GLN A 39 -11.90 12.90 1.87
N MET A 40 -13.12 12.40 1.62
CA MET A 40 -13.43 11.68 0.39
C MET A 40 -13.35 12.58 -0.83
N SER A 41 -13.81 13.83 -0.75
CA SER A 41 -13.72 14.83 -1.83
C SER A 41 -12.26 15.17 -2.16
N ASP A 42 -11.43 15.38 -1.13
CA ASP A 42 -10.00 15.69 -1.30
C ASP A 42 -9.21 14.49 -1.88
N SER A 43 -9.76 13.28 -1.75
CA SER A 43 -9.19 12.04 -2.28
C SER A 43 -9.73 11.68 -3.67
N LEU A 44 -10.60 12.49 -4.28
CA LEU A 44 -11.09 12.21 -5.62
C LEU A 44 -10.01 12.50 -6.65
N TRP A 45 -9.80 11.54 -7.54
CA TRP A 45 -8.92 11.69 -8.68
C TRP A 45 -9.66 11.22 -9.94
N THR A 46 -9.61 12.03 -10.98
CA THR A 46 -10.18 11.69 -12.28
C THR A 46 -9.07 11.22 -13.21
N ASP A 47 -9.27 10.05 -13.80
CA ASP A 47 -8.36 9.54 -14.80
C ASP A 47 -8.35 10.44 -16.03
N PRO A 48 -7.19 10.99 -16.44
CA PRO A 48 -7.14 11.91 -17.57
C PRO A 48 -7.48 11.22 -18.90
N VAL A 49 -7.32 9.90 -18.99
CA VAL A 49 -7.56 9.10 -20.20
C VAL A 49 -8.95 8.50 -20.20
N SER A 50 -9.33 7.75 -19.16
CA SER A 50 -10.65 7.08 -19.13
C SER A 50 -11.79 7.99 -18.68
N GLN A 51 -11.48 9.14 -18.07
CA GLN A 51 -12.43 10.06 -17.44
C GLN A 51 -13.22 9.44 -16.28
N GLU A 52 -12.80 8.26 -15.80
CA GLU A 52 -13.38 7.62 -14.62
C GLU A 52 -12.93 8.34 -13.35
N VAL A 53 -13.83 8.37 -12.36
CA VAL A 53 -13.56 9.01 -11.07
C VAL A 53 -13.23 7.93 -10.05
N TYR A 54 -12.09 8.08 -9.39
CA TYR A 54 -11.61 7.18 -8.35
C TYR A 54 -11.50 7.89 -7.02
N LEU A 55 -11.68 7.13 -5.94
CA LEU A 55 -11.11 7.48 -4.64
C LEU A 55 -9.67 6.98 -4.64
N ARG A 56 -8.73 7.91 -4.42
CA ARG A 56 -7.29 7.66 -4.45
C ARG A 56 -6.66 7.96 -3.10
N TYR A 57 -6.00 6.97 -2.50
CA TYR A 57 -5.29 7.15 -1.23
C TYR A 57 -4.00 6.36 -1.17
N PRO A 58 -2.96 6.86 -0.49
CA PRO A 58 -1.68 6.19 -0.40
C PRO A 58 -1.77 4.96 0.51
N ILE A 59 -1.17 3.85 0.08
CA ILE A 59 -1.04 2.61 0.85
C ILE A 59 0.41 2.15 0.87
N THR A 60 0.75 1.30 1.83
CA THR A 60 2.01 0.55 1.82
C THR A 60 1.70 -0.90 1.49
N LEU A 61 2.32 -1.40 0.42
CA LEU A 61 2.30 -2.82 0.10
C LEU A 61 3.40 -3.48 0.92
N THR A 62 3.02 -4.43 1.75
CA THR A 62 3.93 -5.28 2.52
C THR A 62 3.72 -6.74 2.14
N LYS A 63 4.76 -7.55 2.37
CA LYS A 63 4.82 -8.97 2.00
C LYS A 63 3.62 -9.80 2.46
N ASN A 64 3.26 -10.81 1.66
CA ASN A 64 2.36 -11.92 2.06
C ASN A 64 2.99 -13.32 1.98
N THR A 65 4.28 -13.44 1.64
CA THR A 65 4.98 -14.73 1.51
C THR A 65 5.53 -15.23 2.85
N SER A 66 5.08 -16.42 3.26
CA SER A 66 5.66 -17.20 4.36
C SER A 66 7.13 -17.54 4.08
N GLY A 67 7.95 -17.63 5.12
CA GLY A 67 9.41 -17.69 5.01
C GLY A 67 9.96 -18.91 4.30
N VAL A 68 10.27 -18.76 3.01
CA VAL A 68 10.93 -19.78 2.18
C VAL A 68 12.31 -19.27 1.76
N THR A 69 13.34 -20.09 1.89
CA THR A 69 14.65 -19.80 1.30
C THR A 69 14.60 -20.08 -0.20
N THR A 70 14.99 -19.11 -1.01
CA THR A 70 15.06 -19.24 -2.47
C THR A 70 16.53 -19.41 -2.86
N ALA A 71 16.92 -20.63 -3.22
CA ALA A 71 18.22 -20.87 -3.83
C ALA A 71 18.15 -20.50 -5.31
N ILE A 72 19.08 -19.67 -5.77
CA ILE A 72 19.18 -19.27 -7.16
C ILE A 72 20.49 -19.76 -7.74
N SER A 73 20.42 -20.77 -8.60
CA SER A 73 21.58 -21.53 -9.06
C SER A 73 22.03 -21.18 -10.48
N VAL A 74 21.24 -20.41 -11.23
CA VAL A 74 21.52 -20.09 -12.64
C VAL A 74 21.86 -18.62 -12.78
N ALA A 75 23.11 -18.32 -13.14
CA ALA A 75 23.57 -16.95 -13.39
C ALA A 75 22.71 -16.26 -14.47
N GLY A 76 22.39 -14.99 -14.26
CA GLY A 76 21.56 -14.20 -15.17
C GLY A 76 20.05 -14.48 -15.08
N GLN A 77 19.61 -15.46 -14.27
CA GLN A 77 18.19 -15.69 -14.07
C GLN A 77 17.59 -14.58 -13.20
N LYS A 78 16.45 -14.02 -13.62
CA LYS A 78 15.61 -13.16 -12.77
C LYS A 78 14.69 -14.00 -11.92
N VAL A 79 14.71 -13.79 -10.60
CA VAL A 79 13.88 -14.55 -9.65
C VAL A 79 13.09 -13.58 -8.78
N ALA A 80 11.77 -13.83 -8.67
CA ALA A 80 10.91 -13.10 -7.76
C ALA A 80 11.19 -13.54 -6.31
N ILE A 81 11.64 -12.61 -5.47
CA ILE A 81 11.91 -12.86 -4.05
C ILE A 81 10.84 -12.25 -3.12
N TRP A 82 10.00 -11.38 -3.68
CA TRP A 82 8.84 -10.81 -3.02
C TRP A 82 7.76 -10.60 -4.07
N TYR A 83 6.50 -10.82 -3.69
CA TYR A 83 5.37 -10.42 -4.50
C TYR A 83 4.17 -10.02 -3.64
N TYR A 84 3.33 -9.17 -4.22
CA TYR A 84 2.01 -8.82 -3.73
C TYR A 84 1.00 -9.06 -4.85
N THR A 85 -0.01 -9.87 -4.58
CA THR A 85 -1.14 -10.08 -5.50
C THR A 85 -2.22 -9.05 -5.22
N VAL A 86 -2.61 -8.32 -6.25
CA VAL A 86 -3.66 -7.29 -6.13
C VAL A 86 -5.00 -7.94 -5.82
N THR A 87 -5.63 -7.50 -4.73
CA THR A 87 -6.90 -8.04 -4.25
C THR A 87 -8.09 -7.61 -5.11
N GLN A 88 -9.18 -8.36 -5.03
CA GLN A 88 -10.41 -8.06 -5.77
C GLN A 88 -10.96 -6.65 -5.46
N GLY A 89 -11.38 -5.95 -6.51
CA GLY A 89 -11.98 -4.60 -6.39
C GLY A 89 -10.97 -3.48 -6.14
N VAL A 90 -9.68 -3.79 -6.22
CA VAL A 90 -8.57 -2.86 -6.02
C VAL A 90 -7.84 -2.66 -7.34
N GLU A 91 -7.53 -1.41 -7.64
CA GLU A 91 -6.54 -1.04 -8.63
C GLU A 91 -5.40 -0.29 -7.91
N LEU A 92 -4.16 -0.58 -8.30
CA LEU A 92 -2.98 0.08 -7.77
C LEU A 92 -2.35 0.95 -8.84
N GLN A 93 -1.95 2.16 -8.46
CA GLN A 93 -1.28 3.11 -9.34
C GLN A 93 0.12 3.43 -8.77
N PHE A 94 1.12 3.25 -9.64
CA PHE A 94 2.52 3.57 -9.38
C PHE A 94 2.92 4.71 -10.30
N LEU A 95 3.25 5.85 -9.70
CA LEU A 95 3.67 7.07 -10.40
C LEU A 95 5.16 7.30 -10.19
N MET A 96 5.86 7.62 -11.28
CA MET A 96 7.21 8.16 -11.25
C MET A 96 7.19 9.58 -10.63
N ASP A 97 8.31 10.00 -10.03
CA ASP A 97 8.53 11.35 -9.47
C ASP A 97 7.60 11.79 -8.33
N GLU A 98 6.74 10.92 -7.81
CA GLU A 98 5.92 11.20 -6.64
C GLU A 98 6.76 10.95 -5.36
N PRO A 99 7.04 11.95 -4.51
CA PRO A 99 7.90 11.77 -3.34
C PRO A 99 7.34 10.78 -2.30
N GLN A 100 6.02 10.58 -2.33
CA GLN A 100 5.34 9.62 -1.46
C GLN A 100 5.52 8.17 -1.93
N HIS A 101 5.97 7.97 -3.16
CA HIS A 101 6.20 6.69 -3.80
C HIS A 101 7.66 6.27 -3.68
N TYR A 102 7.92 5.42 -2.70
CA TYR A 102 9.26 4.94 -2.42
C TYR A 102 9.27 3.46 -2.06
N ILE A 103 10.46 2.89 -2.17
CA ILE A 103 10.79 1.53 -1.78
C ILE A 103 11.50 1.54 -0.43
N GLY A 104 11.26 0.51 0.38
CA GLY A 104 12.03 0.27 1.60
C GLY A 104 12.10 -1.21 1.95
N GLY A 105 13.24 -1.65 2.47
CA GLY A 105 13.43 -3.05 2.82
C GLY A 105 14.86 -3.42 3.17
N ALA A 106 15.11 -4.72 3.21
CA ALA A 106 16.42 -5.34 3.27
C ALA A 106 16.34 -6.74 2.65
N VAL A 107 17.30 -7.09 1.81
CA VAL A 107 17.44 -8.39 1.16
C VAL A 107 18.55 -9.15 1.86
N LYS A 108 18.21 -10.30 2.43
CA LYS A 108 19.10 -11.09 3.28
C LYS A 108 19.41 -12.46 2.69
N ASP A 109 20.61 -12.96 2.97
CA ASP A 109 21.02 -14.32 2.62
C ASP A 109 20.56 -15.36 3.67
N SER A 110 20.91 -16.62 3.47
CA SER A 110 20.58 -17.73 4.38
C SER A 110 21.12 -17.57 5.81
N VAL A 111 22.18 -16.78 6.01
CA VAL A 111 22.78 -16.49 7.32
C VAL A 111 22.42 -15.10 7.84
N SER A 112 21.43 -14.44 7.24
CA SER A 112 20.91 -13.11 7.59
C SER A 112 21.88 -11.94 7.40
N SER A 113 22.88 -12.10 6.53
CA SER A 113 23.72 -11.00 6.05
C SER A 113 23.04 -10.29 4.88
N ASP A 114 23.37 -9.02 4.67
CA ASP A 114 22.90 -8.26 3.50
C ASP A 114 23.43 -8.87 2.21
N VAL A 115 22.54 -8.97 1.21
CA VAL A 115 22.89 -9.33 -0.16
C VAL A 115 23.02 -8.03 -0.92
N ASP A 116 24.24 -7.69 -1.33
CA ASP A 116 24.57 -6.42 -2.00
C ASP A 116 24.97 -6.63 -3.46
N ASP A 117 24.95 -5.55 -4.24
CA ASP A 117 25.40 -5.45 -5.64
C ASP A 117 24.63 -6.30 -6.67
N TYR A 118 23.46 -6.84 -6.30
CA TYR A 118 22.66 -7.61 -7.25
C TYR A 118 21.66 -6.70 -7.94
N GLU A 119 21.52 -6.81 -9.25
CA GLU A 119 20.49 -6.07 -9.98
C GLU A 119 19.10 -6.47 -9.47
N ALA A 120 18.26 -5.48 -9.23
CA ALA A 120 16.93 -5.64 -8.71
C ALA A 120 15.94 -4.79 -9.51
N ALA A 121 14.74 -5.30 -9.71
CA ALA A 121 13.67 -4.59 -10.39
C ALA A 121 12.33 -4.87 -9.72
N VAL A 122 11.52 -3.83 -9.56
CA VAL A 122 10.10 -3.96 -9.24
C VAL A 122 9.32 -3.94 -10.54
N GLU A 123 8.69 -5.06 -10.85
CA GLU A 123 7.94 -5.27 -12.08
C GLU A 123 6.49 -5.64 -11.76
N VAL A 124 5.55 -5.20 -12.59
CA VAL A 124 4.13 -5.59 -12.50
C VAL A 124 3.79 -6.50 -13.67
N TRP A 125 3.16 -7.63 -13.36
CA TRP A 125 2.76 -8.65 -14.32
C TRP A 125 1.32 -9.11 -14.07
N ASP A 126 0.72 -9.77 -15.04
CA ASP A 126 -0.53 -10.50 -14.80
C ASP A 126 -0.35 -11.64 -13.77
N GLN A 127 -1.48 -12.19 -13.33
CA GLN A 127 -1.53 -13.26 -12.33
C GLN A 127 -0.62 -14.46 -12.67
N PHE A 128 -0.48 -14.75 -13.96
CA PHE A 128 0.24 -15.91 -14.48
C PHE A 128 1.67 -15.58 -14.95
N GLU A 129 2.13 -14.33 -14.77
CA GLU A 129 3.46 -13.87 -15.17
C GLU A 129 3.75 -14.04 -16.68
N ARG A 130 2.71 -13.92 -17.51
CA ARG A 130 2.75 -13.99 -18.97
C ARG A 130 2.75 -12.60 -19.61
N ASP A 131 1.97 -11.68 -19.06
CA ASP A 131 1.80 -10.34 -19.60
C ASP A 131 2.45 -9.30 -18.69
N PHE A 132 3.43 -8.59 -19.24
CA PHE A 132 4.14 -7.53 -18.54
C PHE A 132 3.35 -6.22 -18.59
N ARG A 133 3.09 -5.61 -17.42
CA ARG A 133 2.40 -4.31 -17.32
C ARG A 133 3.37 -3.13 -17.36
N GLY A 134 4.51 -3.27 -16.68
CA GLY A 134 5.54 -2.23 -16.62
C GLY A 134 6.53 -2.41 -15.46
N THR A 135 7.60 -1.63 -15.53
CA THR A 135 8.61 -1.53 -14.49
C THR A 135 8.31 -0.32 -13.62
N VAL A 136 8.28 -0.51 -12.31
CA VAL A 136 8.10 0.56 -11.32
C VAL A 136 9.45 1.13 -10.91
N TRP A 137 10.43 0.26 -10.73
CA TRP A 137 11.77 0.65 -10.29
C TRP A 137 12.84 -0.34 -10.75
N VAL A 138 14.05 0.15 -11.00
CA VAL A 138 15.27 -0.63 -11.27
C VAL A 138 16.41 -0.06 -10.44
N GLY A 139 17.24 -0.93 -9.89
CA GLY A 139 18.46 -0.56 -9.19
C GLY A 139 19.15 -1.80 -8.65
N THR A 140 19.65 -1.72 -7.43
CA THR A 140 20.43 -2.78 -6.79
C THR A 140 19.87 -3.17 -5.42
N THR A 141 20.22 -4.36 -4.96
CA THR A 141 19.89 -4.79 -3.59
C THR A 141 20.55 -3.92 -2.53
N THR A 142 21.73 -3.35 -2.80
CA THR A 142 22.39 -2.37 -1.93
C THR A 142 21.51 -1.15 -1.69
N GLU A 143 20.92 -0.59 -2.75
CA GLU A 143 20.01 0.56 -2.60
C GLU A 143 18.78 0.21 -1.75
N ILE A 144 18.27 -1.02 -1.87
CA ILE A 144 17.18 -1.50 -1.03
C ILE A 144 17.63 -1.61 0.43
N ASN A 145 18.78 -2.21 0.70
CA ASN A 145 19.34 -2.37 2.05
C ASN A 145 19.60 -1.01 2.72
N ASP A 146 20.05 -0.02 1.93
CA ASP A 146 20.34 1.34 2.38
C ASP A 146 19.11 2.27 2.38
N SER A 147 17.94 1.78 1.98
CA SER A 147 16.70 2.57 1.85
C SER A 147 16.32 3.34 3.13
N ALA A 148 16.65 2.79 4.31
CA ALA A 148 16.43 3.46 5.59
C ALA A 148 17.31 4.71 5.74
N THR A 149 18.58 4.62 5.35
CA THR A 149 19.56 5.73 5.38
C THR A 149 19.15 6.82 4.40
N TYR A 150 18.80 6.43 3.18
CA TYR A 150 18.28 7.34 2.14
C TYR A 150 17.07 8.13 2.62
N ARG A 151 16.12 7.45 3.27
CA ARG A 151 14.96 8.11 3.86
C ARG A 151 15.32 9.08 4.99
N GLN A 152 16.23 8.70 5.89
CA GLN A 152 16.66 9.58 6.98
C GLN A 152 17.31 10.87 6.46
N ASN A 153 18.01 10.79 5.33
CA ASN A 153 18.64 11.92 4.66
C ASN A 153 17.68 12.73 3.77
N GLY A 154 16.38 12.40 3.76
CA GLY A 154 15.37 13.13 2.98
C GLY A 154 15.32 12.78 1.50
N HIS A 155 16.04 11.75 1.06
CA HIS A 155 16.10 11.30 -0.33
C HIS A 155 15.62 9.85 -0.43
N PRO A 156 14.31 9.57 -0.29
CA PRO A 156 13.83 8.19 -0.35
C PRO A 156 14.13 7.55 -1.71
N LEU A 157 14.22 6.21 -1.73
CA LEU A 157 14.42 5.45 -2.97
C LEU A 157 13.14 5.49 -3.83
N CYS A 158 13.02 6.55 -4.64
CA CYS A 158 11.86 6.83 -5.48
C CYS A 158 11.81 5.94 -6.73
N TYR A 159 10.63 5.89 -7.35
CA TYR A 159 10.41 5.16 -8.59
C TYR A 159 11.10 5.82 -9.78
N ASN A 160 11.70 4.99 -10.63
CA ASN A 160 12.47 5.42 -11.81
C ASN A 160 12.10 4.61 -13.07
N GLY A 161 10.92 3.98 -13.08
CA GLY A 161 10.37 3.33 -14.27
C GLY A 161 9.88 4.33 -15.33
N ASP A 162 9.77 3.89 -16.58
CA ASP A 162 9.57 4.79 -17.74
C ASP A 162 8.19 5.49 -17.80
N LYS A 163 7.19 4.99 -17.07
CA LYS A 163 5.80 5.46 -17.14
C LYS A 163 5.02 5.12 -15.88
N GLU A 164 3.83 5.71 -15.78
CA GLU A 164 2.81 5.21 -14.86
C GLU A 164 2.53 3.73 -15.11
N VAL A 165 2.52 2.95 -14.03
CA VAL A 165 2.13 1.54 -14.05
C VAL A 165 0.86 1.37 -13.24
N ARG A 166 -0.11 0.66 -13.82
CA ARG A 166 -1.35 0.27 -13.14
C ARG A 166 -1.43 -1.23 -13.00
N ALA A 167 -1.83 -1.68 -11.83
CA ALA A 167 -2.03 -3.09 -11.52
C ALA A 167 -3.50 -3.30 -11.13
N ILE A 168 -4.17 -4.23 -11.79
CA ILE A 168 -5.57 -4.56 -11.52
C ILE A 168 -5.69 -5.86 -10.74
N MET A 169 -6.91 -6.20 -10.31
CA MET A 169 -7.20 -7.46 -9.63
C MET A 169 -6.49 -8.66 -10.28
N GLY A 170 -5.78 -9.42 -9.45
CA GLY A 170 -5.06 -10.63 -9.87
C GLY A 170 -3.64 -10.38 -10.36
N ASP A 171 -3.30 -9.17 -10.82
CA ASP A 171 -1.93 -8.82 -11.18
C ASP A 171 -0.99 -8.99 -9.97
N LYS A 172 0.29 -9.23 -10.26
CA LYS A 172 1.36 -9.38 -9.29
C LYS A 172 2.34 -8.22 -9.40
N VAL A 173 2.57 -7.56 -8.29
CA VAL A 173 3.69 -6.63 -8.11
C VAL A 173 4.84 -7.44 -7.54
N MET A 174 5.98 -7.49 -8.21
CA MET A 174 7.08 -8.41 -7.86
C MET A 174 8.40 -7.66 -7.76
N LEU A 175 9.16 -7.94 -6.70
CA LEU A 175 10.59 -7.65 -6.66
C LEU A 175 11.32 -8.84 -7.24
N LYS A 176 11.98 -8.63 -8.38
CA LYS A 176 12.85 -9.62 -9.01
C LYS A 176 14.30 -9.22 -8.84
N ILE A 177 15.14 -10.21 -8.58
CA ILE A 177 16.60 -10.06 -8.51
C ILE A 177 17.23 -10.86 -9.63
N THR A 178 18.19 -10.26 -10.34
CA THR A 178 19.04 -10.95 -11.30
C THR A 178 20.15 -11.68 -10.55
N THR A 179 20.30 -12.97 -10.85
CA THR A 179 21.31 -13.83 -10.19
C THR A 179 22.71 -13.47 -10.67
N PRO A 180 23.67 -13.25 -9.77
CA PRO A 180 25.05 -13.00 -10.17
C PRO A 180 25.73 -14.27 -10.73
N SER A 181 26.89 -14.08 -11.34
CA SER A 181 27.78 -15.18 -11.70
C SER A 181 28.24 -15.93 -10.44
N GLY A 182 27.88 -17.22 -10.32
CA GLY A 182 28.20 -18.06 -9.15
C GLY A 182 26.99 -18.53 -8.35
N GLY A 183 25.79 -18.00 -8.66
CA GLY A 183 24.58 -18.32 -7.91
C GLY A 183 24.51 -17.58 -6.57
N SER A 184 23.35 -17.61 -5.92
CA SER A 184 23.15 -17.03 -4.59
C SER A 184 22.03 -17.75 -3.85
N VAL A 185 22.02 -17.64 -2.53
CA VAL A 185 20.93 -18.14 -1.68
C VAL A 185 20.30 -16.96 -0.96
N ILE A 186 19.09 -16.60 -1.37
CA ILE A 186 18.33 -15.49 -0.76
C ILE A 186 17.34 -16.06 0.24
N ASN A 187 17.36 -15.55 1.46
CA ASN A 187 16.40 -15.92 2.49
C ASN A 187 15.23 -14.94 2.48
N THR A 188 14.13 -15.33 1.82
CA THR A 188 12.95 -14.46 1.79
C THR A 188 12.29 -14.37 3.17
N GLY A 189 12.54 -15.30 4.09
CA GLY A 189 11.95 -15.31 5.43
C GLY A 189 12.45 -14.20 6.34
N THR A 190 13.73 -13.83 6.22
CA THR A 190 14.34 -12.72 6.98
C THR A 190 14.43 -11.43 6.16
N SER A 191 14.34 -11.52 4.84
CA SER A 191 14.23 -10.35 3.97
C SER A 191 12.92 -9.60 4.22
N THR A 192 12.99 -8.27 4.24
CA THR A 192 11.83 -7.39 4.34
C THR A 192 11.74 -6.52 3.12
N PHE A 193 10.52 -6.28 2.62
CA PHE A 193 10.31 -5.40 1.49
C PHE A 193 8.93 -4.77 1.54
N SER A 194 8.89 -3.49 1.23
CA SER A 194 7.70 -2.67 1.18
C SER A 194 7.84 -1.60 0.11
N LEU A 195 6.70 -1.22 -0.47
CA LEU A 195 6.65 -0.11 -1.41
C LEU A 195 5.33 0.66 -1.27
N ARG A 196 5.32 1.93 -1.66
CA ARG A 196 4.16 2.82 -1.56
C ARG A 196 3.40 2.93 -2.89
N ALA A 197 2.10 2.73 -2.88
CA ALA A 197 1.29 2.91 -4.07
C ALA A 197 0.05 3.72 -3.75
N TYR A 198 -0.60 4.25 -4.78
CA TYR A 198 -1.97 4.68 -4.64
C TYR A 198 -2.92 3.51 -4.82
N HIS A 199 -3.86 3.37 -3.89
CA HIS A 199 -5.02 2.52 -4.05
C HIS A 199 -6.11 3.33 -4.73
N LEU A 200 -6.61 2.83 -5.85
CA LEU A 200 -7.71 3.38 -6.62
C LEU A 200 -8.96 2.51 -6.41
N ILE A 201 -10.04 3.14 -5.92
CA ILE A 201 -11.37 2.53 -5.86
C ILE A 201 -12.27 3.29 -6.82
N LEU A 202 -12.76 2.61 -7.85
CA LEU A 202 -13.67 3.20 -8.83
C LEU A 202 -14.96 3.66 -8.14
N LYS A 203 -15.26 4.96 -8.25
CA LYS A 203 -16.51 5.52 -7.77
C LYS A 203 -17.58 5.18 -8.80
N ARG A 204 -18.52 4.30 -8.43
CA ARG A 204 -19.69 4.03 -9.29
C ARG A 204 -20.38 5.35 -9.62
N SER A 205 -20.47 5.68 -10.90
CA SER A 205 -21.36 6.73 -11.40
C SER A 205 -22.79 6.32 -11.05
N GLY A 206 -23.44 7.11 -10.19
CA GLY A 206 -24.86 6.97 -9.90
C GLY A 206 -25.73 7.44 -11.05
#